data_AF-A0A484CAA6-F1
#
_entry.id   AF-A0A484CAA6-F1
#
_cell.length_a   1.000
_cell.length_b   1.000
_cell.length_c   1.000
_cell.angle_alpha   90.00
_cell.angle_beta   90.00
_cell.angle_gamma   90.00
#
_symmetry.space_group_name_H-M   'P 1'
#
loop_
_entity.id
_entity.type
_entity.pdbx_description
1 polymer ?
#
loop_
_entity_poly.entity_id
_entity_poly.type
_entity_poly.pdbx_seq_one_letter_code
_entity_poly.pdbx_strand_id
1 'polypeptide(L)'
;MLLEQNIVTFVKNELKKFQKVLSPHYPECSQSQSEEEDEEQRSSREAFLKITLQFLRRMDHKELADRLESSKRILTDVTTPPVSCVCCMIQLSLC
;
A
#
# COMPACT_ATOMS: atom_id res chain seq x y z
N MET A 1 0.35 -27.66 9.80
CA MET A 1 1.75 -27.23 9.61
C MET A 1 1.88 -25.76 9.98
N LEU A 2 2.91 -25.36 10.74
CA LEU A 2 3.05 -23.98 11.24
C LEU A 2 3.22 -22.95 10.11
N LEU A 3 4.00 -23.29 9.08
CA LEU A 3 4.23 -22.41 7.92
C LEU A 3 2.95 -22.09 7.16
N GLU A 4 2.14 -23.10 6.87
CA GLU A 4 0.84 -22.94 6.21
C GLU A 4 -0.09 -22.04 7.03
N GLN A 5 -0.17 -22.25 8.35
CA GLN A 5 -0.97 -21.42 9.24
C GLN A 5 -0.51 -19.96 9.24
N ASN A 6 0.81 -19.72 9.24
CA ASN A 6 1.38 -18.37 9.18
C ASN A 6 1.04 -17.68 7.85
N ILE A 7 1.22 -18.38 6.72
CA ILE A 7 0.91 -17.84 5.38
C ILE A 7 -0.58 -17.54 5.26
N VAL A 8 -1.46 -18.47 5.67
CA VAL A 8 -2.91 -18.27 5.64
C VAL A 8 -3.32 -17.07 6.49
N THR A 9 -2.71 -16.89 7.66
CA THR A 9 -2.97 -15.74 8.54
C THR A 9 -2.53 -14.44 7.87
N PHE A 10 -1.33 -14.39 7.30
CA PHE A 10 -0.82 -13.24 6.55
C PHE A 10 -1.76 -12.87 5.39
N VAL A 11 -2.11 -13.83 4.54
CA VAL A 11 -3.02 -13.63 3.40
C VAL A 11 -4.37 -13.08 3.87
N LYS A 12 -4.97 -13.66 4.91
CA LYS A 12 -6.25 -13.18 5.47
C LYS A 12 -6.14 -11.74 5.97
N ASN A 13 -5.04 -11.39 6.63
CA ASN A 13 -4.83 -10.05 7.17
C ASN A 13 -4.67 -9.02 6.05
N GLU A 14 -3.87 -9.32 5.03
CA GLU A 14 -3.66 -8.40 3.90
C GLU A 14 -4.93 -8.25 3.04
N LEU A 15 -5.68 -9.33 2.80
CA LEU A 15 -6.96 -9.23 2.08
C LEU A 15 -7.99 -8.36 2.82
N LYS A 16 -8.05 -8.44 4.16
CA LYS A 16 -8.90 -7.55 4.97
C LYS A 16 -8.51 -6.08 4.79
N LYS A 17 -7.21 -5.76 4.64
CA LYS A 17 -6.75 -4.39 4.37
C LYS A 17 -7.23 -3.90 3.00
N PHE A 18 -7.11 -4.73 1.96
CA PHE A 18 -7.60 -4.37 0.62
C PHE A 18 -9.12 -4.14 0.60
N GLN A 19 -9.89 -4.97 1.30
CA GLN A 19 -11.34 -4.76 1.41
C GLN A 19 -11.70 -3.42 2.06
N LYS A 20 -10.95 -2.99 3.08
CA LYS A 20 -11.14 -1.68 3.70
C LYS A 20 -10.85 -0.55 2.72
N VAL A 21 -9.72 -0.63 2.00
CA VAL A 21 -9.32 0.36 0.98
C VAL A 21 -10.34 0.45 -0.16
N LEU A 22 -10.95 -0.67 -0.54
CA LEU A 22 -11.95 -0.73 -1.61
C LEU A 22 -13.37 -0.36 -1.13
N SER A 23 -13.58 -0.14 0.16
CA SER A 23 -14.89 0.19 0.73
C SER A 23 -15.10 1.72 0.79
N PRO A 24 -16.18 2.26 0.21
CA PRO A 24 -16.45 3.70 0.17
C PRO A 24 -16.91 4.30 1.53
N HIS A 25 -17.13 3.47 2.56
CA HIS A 25 -17.62 3.91 3.88
C HIS A 25 -16.62 3.72 5.02
N TYR A 26 -15.35 3.45 4.70
CA TYR A 26 -14.34 3.30 5.76
C TYR A 26 -13.90 4.70 6.23
N PRO A 27 -13.96 5.01 7.55
CA PRO A 27 -13.37 6.24 8.05
C PRO A 27 -11.89 6.26 7.67
N GLU A 28 -11.48 7.31 6.95
CA GLU A 28 -10.06 7.63 6.79
C GLU A 28 -9.42 7.64 8.17
N CYS A 29 -8.20 7.10 8.27
CA CYS A 29 -7.44 6.89 9.50
C CYS A 29 -7.68 5.53 10.18
N SER A 30 -6.93 4.54 9.70
CA SER A 30 -6.09 3.67 10.54
C SER A 30 -5.17 2.83 9.64
N GLN A 31 -4.41 3.49 8.75
CA GLN A 31 -3.06 3.00 8.50
C GLN A 31 -2.22 3.58 9.63
N SER A 32 -2.36 3.01 10.83
CA SER A 32 -1.17 2.94 11.66
C SER A 32 -0.20 2.09 10.84
N GLN A 33 0.62 2.75 10.03
CA GLN A 33 2.01 2.33 9.93
C GLN A 33 2.43 2.28 11.39
N SER A 34 2.32 1.10 12.02
CA SER A 34 3.15 0.84 13.16
C SER A 34 4.54 1.05 12.60
N GLU A 35 5.22 2.09 13.04
CA GLU A 35 6.55 2.53 12.61
C GLU A 35 7.65 1.48 12.91
N GLU A 36 7.23 0.24 13.17
CA GLU A 36 7.99 -0.95 13.52
C GLU A 36 7.72 -2.10 12.52
N GLU A 37 7.19 -1.81 11.34
CA GLU A 37 7.19 -2.82 10.27
C GLU A 37 8.60 -2.92 9.68
N ASP A 38 9.30 -3.99 10.03
CA ASP A 38 10.58 -4.34 9.44
C ASP A 38 10.51 -4.31 7.89
N GLU A 39 11.59 -3.87 7.25
CA GLU A 39 11.69 -3.75 5.79
C GLU A 39 11.30 -5.05 5.05
N GLU A 40 11.60 -6.21 5.65
CA GLU A 40 11.21 -7.51 5.12
C GLU A 40 9.69 -7.68 5.07
N GLN A 41 8.97 -7.22 6.10
CA GLN A 41 7.51 -7.27 6.14
C GLN A 41 6.90 -6.31 5.10
N ARG A 42 7.50 -5.13 4.92
CA ARG A 42 7.09 -4.17 3.88
C ARG A 42 7.25 -4.77 2.48
N SER A 43 8.39 -5.42 2.21
CA SER A 43 8.66 -6.08 0.93
C SER A 43 7.66 -7.20 0.63
N SER A 44 7.31 -7.98 1.66
CA SER A 44 6.32 -9.08 1.56
C SER A 44 4.93 -8.56 1.21
N ARG A 45 4.51 -7.42 1.78
CA ARG A 45 3.23 -6.77 1.46
C ARG A 45 3.18 -6.25 0.04
N GLU A 46 4.26 -5.62 -0.42
CA GLU A 46 4.34 -5.16 -1.80
C GLU A 46 4.29 -6.32 -2.80
N ALA A 47 5.02 -7.40 -2.53
CA ALA A 47 4.96 -8.61 -3.34
C ALA A 47 3.54 -9.21 -3.36
N PHE A 48 2.89 -9.29 -2.21
CA PHE A 48 1.52 -9.80 -2.09
C PHE A 48 0.49 -8.95 -2.85
N LEU A 49 0.63 -7.62 -2.81
CA LEU A 49 -0.21 -6.71 -3.60
C LEU A 49 -0.03 -6.95 -5.11
N LYS A 50 1.21 -7.10 -5.59
CA LYS A 50 1.49 -7.41 -7.00
C LYS A 50 0.83 -8.72 -7.45
N ILE A 51 0.93 -9.76 -6.61
CA ILE A 51 0.28 -11.05 -6.86
C ILE A 51 -1.25 -10.89 -6.91
N THR A 52 -1.83 -10.14 -5.97
CA THR A 52 -3.27 -9.88 -5.92
C THR A 52 -3.77 -9.15 -7.17
N LEU A 53 -3.06 -8.11 -7.61
CA LEU A 53 -3.38 -7.39 -8.86
C LEU A 53 -3.32 -8.32 -10.08
N GLN A 54 -2.33 -9.23 -10.14
CA GLN A 54 -2.22 -10.21 -11.21
C GLN A 54 -3.43 -11.15 -11.23
N PHE A 55 -3.88 -11.63 -10.07
CA PHE A 55 -5.08 -12.47 -9.97
C PHE A 55 -6.33 -11.72 -10.42
N LEU A 56 -6.56 -10.50 -9.92
CA LEU A 56 -7.72 -9.69 -10.30
C LEU A 56 -7.78 -9.46 -11.82
N ARG A 57 -6.64 -9.14 -12.44
CA ARG A 57 -6.55 -8.97 -13.90
C ARG A 57 -6.80 -10.26 -14.67
N ARG A 58 -6.31 -11.41 -14.17
CA ARG A 58 -6.56 -12.73 -14.78
C ARG A 58 -8.01 -13.20 -14.61
N MET A 59 -8.67 -12.80 -13.53
CA MET A 59 -10.07 -13.12 -13.23
C MET A 59 -11.08 -12.16 -13.88
N ASP A 60 -10.63 -11.27 -14.78
CA ASP A 60 -11.44 -10.23 -15.45
C ASP A 60 -12.04 -9.18 -14.49
N HIS A 61 -11.56 -9.09 -13.25
CA HIS A 61 -11.89 -8.06 -12.28
C HIS A 61 -10.99 -6.82 -12.44
N LYS A 62 -10.88 -6.30 -13.66
CA LYS A 62 -9.94 -5.21 -14.01
C LYS A 62 -10.24 -3.93 -13.24
N GLU A 63 -11.50 -3.54 -13.12
CA GLU A 63 -11.90 -2.35 -12.36
C GLU A 63 -11.46 -2.42 -10.89
N LEU A 64 -11.59 -3.60 -10.26
CA LEU A 64 -11.12 -3.80 -8.89
C LEU A 64 -9.59 -3.72 -8.79
N ALA A 65 -8.87 -4.23 -9.79
CA ALA A 65 -7.42 -4.09 -9.85
C ALA A 65 -7.00 -2.62 -9.97
N ASP A 66 -7.66 -1.85 -10.83
CA ASP A 66 -7.35 -0.43 -11.06
C ASP A 66 -7.65 0.42 -9.81
N ARG A 67 -8.79 0.15 -9.15
CA ARG A 67 -9.13 0.80 -7.87
C ARG A 67 -8.11 0.47 -6.79
N LEU A 68 -7.71 -0.79 -6.66
CA LEU A 68 -6.71 -1.20 -5.66
C LEU A 68 -5.32 -0.62 -5.94
N GLU A 69 -4.92 -0.56 -7.22
CA GLU A 69 -3.64 0.01 -7.64
C GLU A 69 -3.59 1.53 -7.46
N SER A 70 -4.67 2.24 -7.80
CA SER A 70 -4.77 3.70 -7.61
C SER A 70 -4.72 4.09 -6.13
N SER A 71 -5.33 3.31 -5.23
CA SER A 71 -5.20 3.53 -3.79
C SER A 71 -3.75 3.40 -3.28
N LYS A 72 -2.92 2.55 -3.91
CA LYS A 72 -1.48 2.48 -3.59
C LYS A 72 -0.75 3.76 -4.01
N ARG A 73 -1.04 4.27 -5.21
CA ARG A 73 -0.34 5.44 -5.78
C ARG A 73 -0.57 6.70 -4.95
N ILE A 74 -1.78 6.85 -4.40
CA ILE A 74 -2.11 7.96 -3.48
C ILE A 74 -1.25 7.92 -2.21
N LEU A 75 -0.83 6.74 -1.75
CA LEU A 75 0.05 6.59 -0.58
C LEU A 75 1.55 6.81 -0.92
N THR A 76 1.98 6.55 -2.15
CA THR A 76 3.38 6.75 -2.58
C THR A 76 3.69 8.18 -3.03
N ASP A 77 2.70 8.94 -3.50
CA ASP A 77 2.91 10.34 -3.94
C ASP A 77 3.23 11.30 -2.78
N VAL A 78 2.86 10.93 -1.55
CA VAL A 78 3.20 11.68 -0.32
C VAL A 78 4.64 11.37 0.17
N THR A 79 5.26 10.29 -0.32
CA THR A 79 6.62 9.86 0.11
C THR A 79 7.71 10.05 -0.94
N THR A 80 7.37 10.50 -2.16
CA THR A 80 8.32 11.28 -2.95
C THR A 80 8.19 12.74 -2.52
N PRO A 81 9.26 13.42 -2.05
CA PRO A 81 9.18 14.86 -1.93
C PRO A 81 8.78 15.36 -3.32
N PRO A 82 7.78 16.24 -3.45
CA PRO A 82 7.57 16.87 -4.73
C PRO A 82 8.92 17.49 -5.08
N VAL A 83 9.36 17.33 -6.32
CA VAL A 83 10.51 18.08 -6.85
C VAL A 83 10.32 19.61 -6.72
N SER A 84 9.19 20.07 -6.16
CA SER A 84 8.96 21.42 -5.65
C SER A 84 9.60 21.75 -4.29
N CYS A 85 10.04 20.78 -3.46
CA CYS A 85 10.59 21.08 -2.12
C CYS A 85 12.11 21.29 -2.10
N VAL A 86 12.85 20.73 -3.08
CA VAL A 86 14.31 20.97 -3.19
C VAL A 86 14.60 22.42 -3.59
N CYS A 87 13.70 23.04 -4.37
CA CYS A 87 13.83 24.45 -4.74
C CYS A 87 13.55 25.41 -3.56
N CYS A 88 12.78 24.98 -2.56
CA CYS A 88 12.43 25.79 -1.40
C CYS A 88 13.54 25.80 -0.32
N MET A 89 14.26 24.69 -0.17
CA MET A 89 15.37 24.56 0.79
C MET A 89 16.61 25.37 0.38
N ILE A 90 16.86 25.56 -0.92
CA ILE A 90 17.99 26.36 -1.42
C ILE A 90 17.70 27.87 -1.35
N GLN A 91 16.42 28.29 -1.36
CA GLN A 91 16.07 29.71 -1.23
C GLN A 91 16.01 30.23 0.21
N LEU A 92 15.96 29.36 1.24
CA LEU A 92 15.99 29.80 2.64
C LEU A 92 17.41 30.03 3.21
N SER A 93 18.46 29.75 2.43
CA SER A 93 19.87 29.95 2.85
C SER A 93 20.51 31.19 2.22
N LEU A 94 19.74 32.02 1.49
CA LEU A 94 20.20 33.29 0.92
C LEU A 94 19.38 34.51 1.37
N CYS A 95 18.70 34.43 2.51
CA CYS A 95 18.12 35.61 3.17
C CYS A 95 18.57 35.70 4.63
#